data_AF-A0AAF0K4A4-F1
#
_entry.id   AF-A0AAF0K4A4-F1
#
_cell.length_a   1.000
_cell.length_b   1.000
_cell.length_c   1.000
_cell.angle_alpha   90.00
_cell.angle_beta   90.00
_cell.angle_gamma   90.00
#
_symmetry.space_group_name_H-M   'P 1'
#
loop_
_entity.id
_entity.type
_entity.pdbx_description
1 polymer ?
#
loop_
_entity_poly.entity_id
_entity_poly.type
_entity_poly.pdbx_seq_one_letter_code
_entity_poly.pdbx_strand_id
1 'polypeptide(L)'
;MKFTKLTSSVLAGATLLSIMAPTASFAATSKAGSADAKTNDNGGTKLPQNDHTEVGISFGDNNSNGNTGYLRLQAVPHTLDFGNHKLLDDSKLDFTADGKNTSLSVNNTKGSFNGTNANQTTTLATGTDTALNTVKGTAWATVVDKQVTRIDPMNGPEDTSDPTNPKPTSGFHKGTDSVAGTWTLSVQATSPLTAVDNGDPSKEIVDENGAKEEIKDAKLTFSDTQYAQTQNVLGLTKDKNDNTYAKDLADLTKQPTVAPVKEITKNVSTPLVANGSDITVAKAAAGEGQGANVFGWLPENIKLTMPAGAAVSNAIYKANLTWTLNSTVA
;
A
#
# COMPACT_ATOMS: atom_id res chain seq x y z
N MET A 1 -9.17 -29.76 75.26
CA MET A 1 -10.06 -30.48 74.32
C MET A 1 -9.68 -30.02 72.92
N LYS A 2 -9.33 -30.80 71.90
CA LYS A 2 -9.12 -32.24 71.65
C LYS A 2 -7.99 -32.28 70.59
N PHE A 3 -6.97 -33.11 70.79
CA PHE A 3 -6.14 -33.65 69.71
C PHE A 3 -6.75 -34.98 69.25
N THR A 4 -6.55 -35.38 67.99
CA THR A 4 -6.40 -36.78 67.46
C THR A 4 -6.71 -36.82 65.95
N LYS A 5 -5.69 -36.91 65.06
CA LYS A 5 -5.28 -38.07 64.19
C LYS A 5 -6.17 -38.23 62.91
N LEU A 6 -5.74 -38.69 61.73
CA LEU A 6 -4.48 -39.20 61.13
C LEU A 6 -4.70 -39.24 59.59
N THR A 7 -3.62 -39.07 58.78
CA THR A 7 -3.23 -39.80 57.54
C THR A 7 -4.25 -40.11 56.42
N SER A 8 -3.96 -40.22 55.11
CA SER A 8 -2.84 -40.00 54.18
C SER A 8 -3.33 -40.63 52.86
N SER A 9 -3.06 -40.03 51.69
CA SER A 9 -2.54 -40.69 50.47
C SER A 9 -2.86 -39.91 49.18
N VAL A 10 -1.82 -39.22 48.71
CA VAL A 10 -1.37 -38.96 47.33
C VAL A 10 -2.22 -39.54 46.18
N LEU A 11 -2.55 -38.70 45.19
CA LEU A 11 -2.32 -39.08 43.79
C LEU A 11 -1.92 -37.87 42.94
N ALA A 12 -0.91 -38.11 42.12
CA ALA A 12 -0.13 -37.17 41.34
C ALA A 12 -0.94 -36.39 40.29
N GLY A 13 -0.50 -35.16 40.05
CA GLY A 13 -0.85 -34.36 38.89
C GLY A 13 0.25 -33.36 38.63
N ALA A 14 1.29 -33.80 37.92
CA ALA A 14 2.32 -32.92 37.41
C ALA A 14 1.72 -31.98 36.36
N THR A 15 1.86 -30.68 36.55
CA THR A 15 1.99 -29.73 35.44
C THR A 15 2.69 -28.47 35.93
N LEU A 16 3.91 -28.27 35.43
CA LEU A 16 4.54 -26.97 35.32
C LEU A 16 3.57 -26.02 34.61
N LEU A 17 3.23 -24.89 35.22
CA LEU A 17 2.81 -23.71 34.48
C LEU A 17 3.83 -22.62 34.77
N SER A 18 4.82 -22.63 33.88
CA SER A 18 5.72 -21.56 33.54
C SER A 18 5.07 -20.18 33.69
N ILE A 19 5.81 -19.31 34.37
CA ILE A 19 5.91 -17.86 34.14
C ILE A 19 5.24 -17.47 32.81
N MET A 20 3.97 -17.06 32.86
CA MET A 20 3.46 -16.23 31.78
C MET A 20 4.08 -14.86 31.98
N ALA A 21 5.11 -14.57 31.19
CA ALA A 21 5.48 -13.21 30.89
C ALA A 21 4.20 -12.42 30.56
N PRO A 22 4.08 -11.14 30.96
CA PRO A 22 2.97 -10.33 30.49
C PRO A 22 2.94 -10.44 28.97
N THR A 23 1.87 -11.01 28.43
CA THR A 23 1.52 -10.87 27.03
C THR A 23 1.45 -9.37 26.81
N ALA A 24 2.43 -8.83 26.11
CA ALA A 24 2.41 -7.44 25.70
C ALA A 24 1.08 -7.21 25.00
N SER A 25 0.25 -6.36 25.60
CA SER A 25 -1.00 -5.91 25.03
C SER A 25 -0.63 -4.92 23.93
N PHE A 26 -0.39 -5.44 22.73
CA PHE A 26 -0.19 -4.62 21.55
C PHE A 26 -1.57 -4.23 21.03
N ALA A 27 -1.87 -2.94 20.90
CA ALA A 27 -2.91 -2.55 19.95
C ALA A 27 -2.35 -1.74 18.82
N ALA A 28 -2.73 -2.18 17.62
CA ALA A 28 -2.60 -1.40 16.42
C ALA A 28 -3.81 -0.49 16.22
N THR A 29 -3.70 0.33 15.18
CA THR A 29 -4.77 1.12 14.61
C THR A 29 -6.03 0.27 14.42
N SER A 30 -7.15 0.67 15.04
CA SER A 30 -8.39 -0.12 15.02
C SER A 30 -8.93 -0.34 13.60
N LYS A 31 -9.56 -1.51 13.38
CA LYS A 31 -10.25 -1.90 12.15
C LYS A 31 -11.39 -0.93 11.77
N ALA A 32 -11.91 -0.21 12.76
CA ALA A 32 -12.97 0.77 12.58
C ALA A 32 -12.48 2.08 11.95
N GLY A 33 -11.17 2.36 11.97
CA GLY A 33 -10.56 3.56 11.38
C GLY A 33 -11.35 4.84 11.63
N SER A 34 -11.19 5.48 12.78
CA SER A 34 -11.90 6.72 13.14
C SER A 34 -13.38 6.73 12.75
N ALA A 35 -14.18 5.92 13.44
CA ALA A 35 -15.63 5.84 13.20
C ALA A 35 -16.35 7.15 13.57
N ASP A 36 -15.76 7.95 14.46
CA ASP A 36 -16.23 9.29 14.86
C ASP A 36 -15.13 10.04 15.65
N ALA A 37 -15.44 11.27 16.11
CA ALA A 37 -14.57 12.08 16.97
C ALA A 37 -14.21 11.42 18.31
N LYS A 38 -14.76 10.23 18.63
CA LYS A 38 -14.47 9.45 19.84
C LYS A 38 -13.39 8.38 19.62
N THR A 39 -12.94 8.14 18.38
CA THR A 39 -12.03 7.03 18.02
C THR A 39 -10.91 7.47 17.06
N ASN A 40 -10.19 8.56 17.36
CA ASN A 40 -9.19 9.16 16.46
C ASN A 40 -7.86 8.38 16.34
N ASP A 41 -7.90 7.05 16.19
CA ASP A 41 -6.73 6.15 16.27
C ASP A 41 -5.70 6.37 15.16
N ASN A 42 -6.15 6.86 13.99
CA ASN A 42 -5.27 7.15 12.86
C ASN A 42 -4.97 8.66 12.69
N GLY A 43 -5.59 9.58 13.44
CA GLY A 43 -5.26 11.00 13.36
C GLY A 43 -5.52 11.67 12.00
N GLY A 44 -6.35 11.06 11.13
CA GLY A 44 -6.49 11.44 9.72
C GLY A 44 -7.48 10.57 8.95
N THR A 45 -7.24 10.34 7.66
CA THR A 45 -8.13 9.56 6.78
C THR A 45 -8.33 8.12 7.31
N LYS A 46 -9.59 7.67 7.34
CA LYS A 46 -9.96 6.31 7.78
C LYS A 46 -9.34 5.22 6.92
N LEU A 47 -9.06 4.07 7.52
CA LEU A 47 -8.66 2.84 6.81
C LEU A 47 -9.92 2.00 6.51
N PRO A 48 -9.99 1.23 5.40
CA PRO A 48 -9.02 1.19 4.28
C PRO A 48 -8.84 2.54 3.61
N GLN A 49 -7.60 2.84 3.24
CA GLN A 49 -7.30 3.91 2.30
C GLN A 49 -7.11 3.30 0.92
N ASN A 50 -7.80 3.89 -0.06
CA ASN A 50 -7.69 3.50 -1.45
C ASN A 50 -6.99 4.60 -2.23
N ASP A 51 -6.21 4.20 -3.23
CA ASP A 51 -5.67 5.08 -4.24
C ASP A 51 -5.64 4.35 -5.59
N HIS A 52 -5.64 5.12 -6.68
CA HIS A 52 -5.89 4.57 -8.01
C HIS A 52 -4.66 4.73 -8.91
N THR A 53 -4.31 3.65 -9.60
CA THR A 53 -3.43 3.71 -10.77
C THR A 53 -4.30 3.71 -12.00
N GLU A 54 -4.15 4.72 -12.84
CA GLU A 54 -4.60 4.63 -14.22
C GLU A 54 -3.45 4.08 -15.06
N VAL A 55 -3.73 3.11 -15.92
CA VAL A 55 -2.77 2.73 -16.98
C VAL A 55 -2.81 3.84 -18.04
N GLY A 56 -2.08 4.95 -17.80
CA GLY A 56 -1.95 6.16 -18.65
C GLY A 56 -1.49 7.44 -17.88
N ILE A 57 -0.79 8.38 -18.55
CA ILE A 57 0.08 9.57 -18.14
C ILE A 57 -0.06 10.34 -16.79
N SER A 58 1.08 10.66 -16.13
CA SER A 58 1.36 11.93 -15.40
C SER A 58 2.87 12.08 -15.02
N PHE A 59 3.32 13.29 -14.62
CA PHE A 59 4.74 13.62 -14.39
C PHE A 59 5.09 13.75 -12.91
N GLY A 60 6.07 12.96 -12.44
CA GLY A 60 6.96 13.30 -11.31
C GLY A 60 6.32 13.76 -10.01
N ASP A 61 5.12 13.27 -9.66
CA ASP A 61 4.41 13.79 -8.50
C ASP A 61 4.64 12.95 -7.24
N ASN A 62 5.31 13.53 -6.25
CA ASN A 62 5.35 13.02 -4.87
C ASN A 62 4.22 13.63 -4.01
N ASN A 63 3.34 14.45 -4.59
CA ASN A 63 2.22 15.03 -3.87
C ASN A 63 1.40 13.92 -3.24
N SER A 64 1.02 14.17 -1.99
CA SER A 64 0.09 13.32 -1.26
C SER A 64 -1.15 13.09 -2.13
N ASN A 65 -1.57 11.82 -2.23
CA ASN A 65 -2.89 11.43 -2.77
C ASN A 65 -4.07 11.99 -1.94
N GLY A 66 -3.80 12.87 -0.98
CA GLY A 66 -4.77 13.48 -0.08
C GLY A 66 -5.01 12.68 1.19
N ASN A 67 -4.51 11.44 1.27
CA ASN A 67 -4.62 10.65 2.49
C ASN A 67 -3.75 11.24 3.59
N THR A 68 -4.31 11.27 4.79
CA THR A 68 -3.64 11.77 6.00
C THR A 68 -3.72 10.72 7.10
N GLY A 69 -2.94 10.92 8.17
CA GLY A 69 -2.94 10.04 9.34
C GLY A 69 -1.58 9.46 9.68
N TYR A 70 -1.54 8.72 10.79
CA TYR A 70 -0.34 8.08 11.32
C TYR A 70 0.09 6.89 10.48
N LEU A 71 -0.85 6.05 10.06
CA LEU A 71 -0.66 5.02 9.05
C LEU A 71 -1.41 5.44 7.79
N ARG A 72 -0.70 5.59 6.67
CA ARG A 72 -1.34 6.00 5.42
C ARG A 72 -0.67 5.48 4.14
N LEU A 73 -1.49 5.29 3.12
CA LEU A 73 -1.08 5.07 1.75
C LEU A 73 -0.74 6.45 1.17
N GLN A 74 0.53 6.74 1.02
CA GLN A 74 1.00 8.06 0.60
C GLN A 74 0.99 8.25 -0.92
N ALA A 75 1.41 7.21 -1.64
CA ALA A 75 1.57 7.26 -3.09
C ALA A 75 1.45 5.85 -3.67
N VAL A 76 1.03 5.77 -4.93
CA VAL A 76 0.99 4.56 -5.75
C VAL A 76 1.50 4.91 -7.15
N PRO A 77 1.84 3.93 -8.01
CA PRO A 77 2.17 4.23 -9.39
C PRO A 77 0.99 4.96 -10.03
N HIS A 78 1.14 6.22 -10.41
CA HIS A 78 0.02 6.96 -11.02
C HIS A 78 -0.25 6.49 -12.45
N THR A 79 0.84 6.20 -13.18
CA THR A 79 0.82 5.82 -14.59
C THR A 79 1.75 4.66 -14.85
N LEU A 80 1.23 3.66 -15.57
CA LEU A 80 2.03 2.62 -16.24
C LEU A 80 1.82 2.75 -17.75
N ASP A 81 2.88 3.06 -18.48
CA ASP A 81 2.86 3.32 -19.91
C ASP A 81 3.55 2.20 -20.68
N PHE A 82 2.75 1.42 -21.40
CA PHE A 82 3.23 0.27 -22.18
C PHE A 82 3.62 0.64 -23.61
N GLY A 83 3.61 1.93 -23.98
CA GLY A 83 4.08 2.44 -25.27
C GLY A 83 3.04 2.40 -26.40
N ASN A 84 3.44 2.86 -27.58
CA ASN A 84 2.64 2.75 -28.81
C ASN A 84 3.29 1.72 -29.75
N HIS A 85 2.46 0.81 -30.26
CA HIS A 85 2.92 -0.33 -31.05
C HIS A 85 2.21 -0.40 -32.39
N LYS A 86 2.91 -0.91 -33.40
CA LYS A 86 2.39 -1.01 -34.77
C LYS A 86 1.27 -2.06 -34.90
N LEU A 87 1.43 -3.18 -34.20
CA LEU A 87 0.52 -4.33 -34.27
C LEU A 87 0.56 -5.17 -32.99
N LEU A 88 -0.43 -6.04 -32.82
CA LEU A 88 -0.38 -7.15 -31.87
C LEU A 88 0.05 -8.43 -32.60
N ASP A 89 1.24 -8.94 -32.29
CA ASP A 89 1.76 -10.20 -32.83
C ASP A 89 1.52 -11.31 -31.79
N ASP A 90 0.77 -12.35 -32.18
CA ASP A 90 0.40 -13.48 -31.32
C ASP A 90 1.58 -14.25 -30.74
N SER A 91 2.79 -14.09 -31.30
CA SER A 91 4.02 -14.70 -30.78
C SER A 91 4.83 -13.77 -29.86
N LYS A 92 4.40 -12.51 -29.68
CA LYS A 92 5.15 -11.41 -29.03
C LYS A 92 4.23 -10.53 -28.17
N LEU A 93 3.55 -11.16 -27.22
CA LEU A 93 2.44 -10.57 -26.46
C LEU A 93 2.84 -9.78 -25.19
N ASP A 94 4.14 -9.64 -24.92
CA ASP A 94 4.66 -9.04 -23.70
C ASP A 94 5.18 -7.62 -23.91
N PHE A 95 4.56 -6.67 -23.20
CA PHE A 95 4.88 -5.26 -23.23
C PHE A 95 5.29 -4.77 -21.84
N THR A 96 6.34 -3.96 -21.74
CA THR A 96 6.86 -3.45 -20.47
C THR A 96 6.51 -1.98 -20.27
N ALA A 97 6.44 -1.55 -19.01
CA ALA A 97 6.09 -0.18 -18.66
C ALA A 97 7.19 0.85 -19.01
N ASP A 98 8.30 0.44 -19.63
CA ASP A 98 9.24 1.35 -20.29
C ASP A 98 8.90 1.59 -21.78
N GLY A 99 7.73 1.13 -22.23
CA GLY A 99 7.18 1.39 -23.56
C GLY A 99 7.61 0.41 -24.64
N LYS A 100 8.08 -0.79 -24.28
CA LYS A 100 8.66 -1.74 -25.23
C LYS A 100 7.84 -3.02 -25.37
N ASN A 101 7.70 -3.49 -26.60
CA ASN A 101 7.50 -4.91 -26.88
C ASN A 101 8.85 -5.62 -26.69
N THR A 102 8.92 -6.47 -25.67
CA THR A 102 10.17 -7.09 -25.20
C THR A 102 10.84 -8.00 -26.23
N SER A 103 10.09 -8.50 -27.20
CA SER A 103 10.53 -9.55 -28.11
C SER A 103 10.43 -9.18 -29.60
N LEU A 104 9.94 -7.97 -29.91
CA LEU A 104 9.83 -7.41 -31.27
C LEU A 104 10.05 -5.89 -31.26
N SER A 105 11.31 -5.45 -31.23
CA SER A 105 11.66 -4.02 -31.13
C SER A 105 11.15 -3.16 -32.30
N VAL A 106 11.04 -3.74 -33.51
CA VAL A 106 10.48 -3.07 -34.69
C VAL A 106 9.00 -2.74 -34.57
N ASN A 107 8.32 -3.31 -33.57
CA ASN A 107 6.92 -3.01 -33.26
C ASN A 107 6.76 -1.68 -32.49
N ASN A 108 7.82 -1.22 -31.81
CA ASN A 108 7.80 -0.02 -30.98
C ASN A 108 7.82 1.23 -31.87
N THR A 109 6.72 1.99 -31.92
CA THR A 109 6.62 3.19 -32.78
C THR A 109 6.93 4.46 -31.98
N LYS A 110 6.44 4.54 -30.75
CA LYS A 110 6.59 5.68 -29.82
C LYS A 110 6.77 5.17 -28.39
N GLY A 111 7.48 5.94 -27.58
CA GLY A 111 7.74 5.60 -26.19
C GLY A 111 6.51 5.61 -25.28
N SER A 112 5.45 6.32 -25.70
CA SER A 112 4.19 6.43 -24.96
C SER A 112 2.96 6.04 -25.75
N PHE A 113 1.96 5.46 -25.06
CA PHE A 113 0.64 5.13 -25.60
C PHE A 113 -0.04 6.30 -26.32
N ASN A 114 0.18 7.55 -25.88
CA ASN A 114 -0.42 8.75 -26.49
C ASN A 114 0.34 9.30 -27.71
N GLY A 115 1.34 8.56 -28.21
CA GLY A 115 2.06 8.89 -29.45
C GLY A 115 3.27 9.81 -29.27
N THR A 116 3.62 10.18 -28.03
CA THR A 116 4.83 10.95 -27.73
C THR A 116 6.07 10.06 -27.62
N ASN A 117 7.25 10.63 -27.88
CA ASN A 117 8.50 9.86 -27.88
C ASN A 117 8.97 9.45 -26.47
N ALA A 118 8.56 10.18 -25.43
CA ALA A 118 8.97 9.91 -24.05
C ALA A 118 7.93 9.01 -23.38
N ASN A 119 8.38 7.91 -22.77
CA ASN A 119 7.54 7.08 -21.94
C ASN A 119 7.08 7.84 -20.69
N GLN A 120 5.85 7.58 -20.24
CA GLN A 120 5.19 8.31 -19.17
C GLN A 120 5.04 7.53 -17.87
N THR A 121 5.66 6.36 -17.73
CA THR A 121 5.72 5.66 -16.46
C THR A 121 6.53 6.48 -15.45
N THR A 122 5.86 6.91 -14.39
CA THR A 122 6.48 7.73 -13.35
C THR A 122 7.45 6.88 -12.55
N THR A 123 8.65 7.43 -12.30
CA THR A 123 9.68 6.77 -11.50
C THR A 123 10.14 7.62 -10.34
N LEU A 124 10.51 6.97 -9.25
CA LEU A 124 10.88 7.64 -8.02
C LEU A 124 12.21 8.36 -8.21
N ALA A 125 12.16 9.69 -8.14
CA ALA A 125 13.34 10.50 -8.02
C ALA A 125 13.79 10.49 -6.55
N THR A 126 14.90 9.82 -6.26
CA THR A 126 15.53 9.90 -4.94
C THR A 126 16.56 11.03 -4.97
N GLY A 127 16.40 11.98 -4.06
CA GLY A 127 17.33 13.10 -3.88
C GLY A 127 18.65 12.61 -3.26
N THR A 128 19.07 13.22 -2.16
CA THR A 128 20.27 12.81 -1.43
C THR A 128 20.02 11.70 -0.40
N ASP A 129 18.78 11.20 -0.29
CA ASP A 129 18.43 10.13 0.64
C ASP A 129 18.94 8.78 0.16
N THR A 130 20.12 8.39 0.66
CA THR A 130 20.78 7.14 0.28
C THR A 130 20.02 5.90 0.74
N ALA A 131 19.11 6.01 1.72
CA ALA A 131 18.30 4.89 2.16
C ALA A 131 17.34 4.41 1.05
N LEU A 132 17.05 5.27 0.08
CA LEU A 132 16.16 4.97 -1.06
C LEU A 132 16.90 4.54 -2.33
N ASN A 133 18.22 4.36 -2.28
CA ASN A 133 19.02 4.02 -3.47
C ASN A 133 18.52 2.75 -4.19
N THR A 134 18.02 1.76 -3.43
CA THR A 134 17.54 0.49 -3.98
C THR A 134 16.22 0.61 -4.74
N VAL A 135 15.48 1.69 -4.57
CA VAL A 135 14.17 1.95 -5.23
C VAL A 135 14.23 3.19 -6.12
N LYS A 136 15.43 3.69 -6.40
CA LYS A 136 15.62 4.82 -7.30
C LYS A 136 15.28 4.42 -8.73
N GLY A 137 14.48 5.24 -9.41
CA GLY A 137 14.12 4.98 -10.81
C GLY A 137 13.06 3.87 -10.99
N THR A 138 12.43 3.43 -9.90
CA THR A 138 11.30 2.49 -9.96
C THR A 138 9.97 3.22 -10.00
N ALA A 139 8.95 2.67 -10.66
CA ALA A 139 7.57 3.00 -10.32
C ALA A 139 7.27 2.45 -8.91
N TRP A 140 6.55 3.18 -8.06
CA TRP A 140 6.55 2.88 -6.64
C TRP A 140 5.20 3.10 -5.94
N ALA A 141 5.02 2.36 -4.85
CA ALA A 141 4.02 2.65 -3.83
C ALA A 141 4.71 3.04 -2.52
N THR A 142 4.10 3.91 -1.72
CA THR A 142 4.62 4.34 -0.42
C THR A 142 3.58 4.20 0.67
N VAL A 143 3.94 3.48 1.73
CA VAL A 143 3.17 3.42 2.98
C VAL A 143 3.96 4.16 4.06
N VAL A 144 3.36 5.18 4.66
CA VAL A 144 3.93 5.90 5.79
C VAL A 144 3.32 5.35 7.07
N ASP A 145 4.16 4.86 7.97
CA ASP A 145 3.80 4.54 9.35
C ASP A 145 4.59 5.43 10.32
N LYS A 146 3.90 6.42 10.85
CA LYS A 146 4.39 7.36 11.85
C LYS A 146 3.59 7.25 13.15
N GLN A 147 3.18 6.05 13.55
CA GLN A 147 2.48 5.86 14.82
C GLN A 147 3.27 6.38 16.03
N VAL A 148 4.61 6.50 15.91
CA VAL A 148 5.47 7.21 16.88
C VAL A 148 5.08 8.66 17.16
N THR A 149 4.41 9.34 16.23
CA THR A 149 3.93 10.72 16.42
C THR A 149 2.57 10.77 17.12
N ARG A 150 2.00 9.62 17.51
CA ARG A 150 0.85 9.60 18.41
C ARG A 150 1.31 10.13 19.76
N ILE A 151 0.78 11.28 20.14
CA ILE A 151 0.95 11.80 21.49
C ILE A 151 -0.01 11.04 22.37
N ASP A 152 0.45 9.90 22.89
CA ASP A 152 -0.28 9.07 23.83
C ASP A 152 -0.76 9.91 25.03
N PRO A 153 -2.07 10.01 25.29
CA PRO A 153 -2.56 10.55 26.55
C PRO A 153 -3.17 9.42 27.39
N MET A 154 -2.63 8.20 27.37
CA MET A 154 -3.06 7.09 28.25
C MET A 154 -2.76 7.33 29.74
N ASN A 155 -2.24 8.50 30.13
CA ASN A 155 -2.04 8.89 31.53
C ASN A 155 -2.98 10.00 32.03
N GLY A 156 -4.00 10.40 31.25
CA GLY A 156 -5.07 11.30 31.71
C GLY A 156 -6.21 10.55 32.42
N PRO A 157 -6.85 11.12 33.47
CA PRO A 157 -8.06 10.54 34.04
C PRO A 157 -9.21 10.60 33.02
N GLU A 158 -10.00 9.55 32.89
CA GLU A 158 -11.19 9.49 32.02
C GLU A 158 -12.15 10.67 32.30
N ASP A 159 -12.69 11.35 31.27
CA ASP A 159 -13.73 12.37 31.51
C ASP A 159 -15.05 11.66 31.77
N THR A 160 -15.37 11.50 33.06
CA THR A 160 -16.60 10.86 33.52
C THR A 160 -17.76 11.85 33.68
N SER A 161 -17.65 13.07 33.16
CA SER A 161 -18.65 14.13 33.38
C SER A 161 -20.01 13.88 32.71
N ASP A 162 -20.06 13.02 31.69
CA ASP A 162 -21.29 12.52 31.08
C ASP A 162 -21.25 10.96 31.03
N PRO A 163 -21.98 10.26 31.91
CA PRO A 163 -21.99 8.80 31.96
C PRO A 163 -22.67 8.14 30.75
N THR A 164 -23.38 8.91 29.91
CA THR A 164 -23.96 8.43 28.65
C THR A 164 -23.08 8.75 27.44
N ASN A 165 -22.09 9.63 27.61
CA ASN A 165 -21.23 10.13 26.54
C ASN A 165 -19.85 10.59 27.06
N PRO A 166 -19.05 9.71 27.69
CA PRO A 166 -17.76 10.10 28.26
C PRO A 166 -16.84 10.61 27.15
N LYS A 167 -16.21 11.78 27.36
CA LYS A 167 -15.16 12.28 26.46
C LYS A 167 -13.85 11.66 26.91
N PRO A 168 -13.03 11.05 26.05
CA PRO A 168 -11.72 10.67 26.53
C PRO A 168 -10.92 11.97 26.72
N THR A 169 -10.26 12.15 27.87
CA THR A 169 -9.27 13.23 28.07
C THR A 169 -8.04 13.05 27.18
N SER A 170 -8.04 11.95 26.41
CA SER A 170 -7.01 11.45 25.53
C SER A 170 -7.61 10.94 24.21
N GLY A 171 -7.08 11.35 23.05
CA GLY A 171 -7.76 11.16 21.76
C GLY A 171 -7.75 9.75 21.14
N PHE A 172 -7.25 8.70 21.81
CA PHE A 172 -7.04 7.37 21.20
C PHE A 172 -7.76 6.22 21.92
N HIS A 173 -8.09 5.16 21.18
CA HIS A 173 -8.64 3.93 21.76
C HIS A 173 -7.68 3.30 22.78
N LYS A 174 -8.25 2.76 23.86
CA LYS A 174 -7.53 1.95 24.84
C LYS A 174 -6.80 0.79 24.15
N GLY A 175 -5.48 0.75 24.34
CA GLY A 175 -4.59 -0.27 23.80
C GLY A 175 -3.71 0.24 22.65
N THR A 176 -4.08 1.34 21.99
CA THR A 176 -3.24 1.92 20.94
C THR A 176 -1.93 2.43 21.53
N ASP A 177 -0.82 2.16 20.84
CA ASP A 177 0.50 2.61 21.27
C ASP A 177 1.23 3.37 20.13
N SER A 178 2.46 3.79 20.42
CA SER A 178 3.35 4.49 19.49
C SER A 178 4.19 3.54 18.62
N VAL A 179 3.99 2.22 18.76
CA VAL A 179 4.71 1.21 17.97
C VAL A 179 4.14 1.19 16.55
N ALA A 180 5.01 0.98 15.56
CA ALA A 180 4.56 0.76 14.19
C ALA A 180 3.57 -0.42 14.13
N GLY A 181 2.48 -0.25 13.41
CA GLY A 181 1.32 -1.13 13.51
C GLY A 181 1.33 -2.24 12.48
N THR A 182 0.40 -3.18 12.64
CA THR A 182 0.15 -4.23 11.65
C THR A 182 -0.62 -3.66 10.47
N TRP A 183 -0.12 -3.84 9.25
CA TRP A 183 -0.82 -3.39 8.04
C TRP A 183 -0.56 -4.28 6.84
N THR A 184 -1.45 -4.20 5.85
CA THR A 184 -1.36 -4.92 4.57
C THR A 184 -1.57 -3.93 3.43
N LEU A 185 -0.63 -3.92 2.49
CA LEU A 185 -0.76 -3.26 1.20
C LEU A 185 -1.18 -4.30 0.16
N SER A 186 -2.27 -4.02 -0.55
CA SER A 186 -2.77 -4.86 -1.64
C SER A 186 -3.04 -4.04 -2.89
N VAL A 187 -3.13 -4.72 -4.04
CA VAL A 187 -3.55 -4.13 -5.31
C VAL A 187 -4.53 -5.08 -6.01
N GLN A 188 -5.53 -4.50 -6.68
CA GLN A 188 -6.49 -5.22 -7.53
C GLN A 188 -6.75 -4.45 -8.84
N ALA A 189 -7.09 -5.17 -9.90
CA ALA A 189 -7.64 -4.56 -11.10
C ALA A 189 -9.13 -4.23 -10.88
N THR A 190 -9.56 -3.04 -11.29
CA THR A 190 -10.96 -2.61 -11.16
C THR A 190 -11.69 -2.51 -12.49
N SER A 191 -10.96 -2.57 -13.60
CA SER A 191 -11.53 -2.63 -14.94
C SER A 191 -10.76 -3.59 -15.83
N PRO A 192 -11.40 -4.13 -16.87
CA PRO A 192 -10.69 -4.73 -17.98
C PRO A 192 -9.87 -3.69 -18.74
N LEU A 193 -9.05 -4.18 -19.68
CA LEU A 193 -8.33 -3.35 -20.62
C LEU A 193 -9.29 -2.92 -21.74
N THR A 194 -9.71 -1.65 -21.72
CA THR A 194 -10.82 -1.13 -22.54
C THR A 194 -10.35 -0.02 -23.47
N ALA A 195 -10.84 -0.02 -24.72
CA ALA A 195 -10.54 1.02 -25.69
C ALA A 195 -11.14 2.38 -25.29
N VAL A 196 -10.38 3.46 -25.46
CA VAL A 196 -10.79 4.83 -25.16
C VAL A 196 -10.59 5.76 -26.36
N ASP A 197 -11.33 6.86 -26.38
CA ASP A 197 -11.28 7.87 -27.44
C ASP A 197 -9.92 8.58 -27.45
N ASN A 198 -9.30 8.71 -28.63
CA ASN A 198 -7.99 9.35 -28.78
C ASN A 198 -8.02 10.87 -28.53
N GLY A 199 -9.15 11.53 -28.79
CA GLY A 199 -9.37 12.95 -28.51
C GLY A 199 -9.82 13.23 -27.08
N ASP A 200 -10.39 12.24 -26.40
CA ASP A 200 -10.73 12.30 -24.98
C ASP A 200 -10.51 10.94 -24.30
N PRO A 201 -9.27 10.66 -23.83
CA PRO A 201 -8.92 9.38 -23.21
C PRO A 201 -9.63 9.07 -21.88
N SER A 202 -10.55 9.93 -21.42
CA SER A 202 -11.46 9.66 -20.31
C SER A 202 -12.76 8.97 -20.74
N LYS A 203 -13.02 8.89 -22.05
CA LYS A 203 -14.22 8.28 -22.63
C LYS A 203 -13.89 6.93 -23.25
N GLU A 204 -14.63 5.91 -22.82
CA GLU A 204 -14.58 4.59 -23.43
C GLU A 204 -15.24 4.61 -24.81
N ILE A 205 -14.69 3.85 -25.76
CA ILE A 205 -15.31 3.61 -27.06
C ILE A 205 -16.38 2.54 -26.88
N VAL A 206 -17.59 2.82 -27.35
CA VAL A 206 -18.73 1.90 -27.35
C VAL A 206 -19.28 1.73 -28.77
N ASP A 207 -19.78 0.55 -29.07
CA ASP A 207 -20.49 0.28 -30.33
C ASP A 207 -21.92 0.86 -30.34
N GLU A 208 -22.63 0.65 -31.45
CA GLU A 208 -24.03 1.09 -31.64
C GLU A 208 -25.02 0.52 -30.61
N ASN A 209 -24.65 -0.56 -29.93
CA ASN A 209 -25.44 -1.23 -28.89
C ASN A 209 -24.97 -0.86 -27.47
N GLY A 210 -23.97 0.02 -27.35
CA GLY A 210 -23.39 0.43 -26.06
C GLY A 210 -22.39 -0.57 -25.48
N ALA A 211 -21.93 -1.57 -26.25
CA ALA A 211 -20.92 -2.52 -25.80
C ALA A 211 -19.52 -1.92 -25.92
N LYS A 212 -18.71 -2.09 -24.87
CA LYS A 212 -17.32 -1.61 -24.83
C LYS A 212 -16.40 -2.57 -25.59
N GLU A 213 -15.40 -2.00 -26.24
CA GLU A 213 -14.30 -2.80 -26.80
C GLU A 213 -13.30 -3.14 -25.69
N GLU A 214 -13.29 -4.40 -25.26
CA GLU A 214 -12.48 -4.89 -24.15
C GLU A 214 -11.57 -6.04 -24.58
N ILE A 215 -10.34 -6.03 -24.09
CA ILE A 215 -9.39 -7.13 -24.22
C ILE A 215 -9.43 -7.95 -22.94
N LYS A 216 -10.15 -9.07 -23.01
CA LYS A 216 -10.30 -10.02 -21.89
C LYS A 216 -8.98 -10.76 -21.64
N ASP A 217 -8.79 -11.26 -20.43
CA ASP A 217 -7.65 -12.09 -20.04
C ASP A 217 -6.26 -11.45 -20.19
N ALA A 218 -6.18 -10.15 -20.49
CA ALA A 218 -4.95 -9.39 -20.37
C ALA A 218 -4.46 -9.44 -18.92
N LYS A 219 -3.14 -9.55 -18.73
CA LYS A 219 -2.54 -9.77 -17.42
C LYS A 219 -1.49 -8.71 -17.13
N LEU A 220 -1.56 -8.12 -15.94
CA LEU A 220 -0.54 -7.23 -15.44
C LEU A 220 0.33 -7.97 -14.41
N THR A 221 1.64 -7.86 -14.55
CA THR A 221 2.63 -8.47 -13.66
C THR A 221 3.63 -7.43 -13.18
N PHE A 222 3.91 -7.44 -11.88
CA PHE A 222 4.99 -6.69 -11.26
C PHE A 222 5.99 -7.70 -10.70
N SER A 223 7.22 -7.69 -11.20
CA SER A 223 8.26 -8.64 -10.81
C SER A 223 9.40 -7.96 -10.06
N ASP A 224 10.09 -8.75 -9.23
CA ASP A 224 11.19 -8.30 -8.39
C ASP A 224 10.88 -7.03 -7.59
N THR A 225 9.85 -7.10 -6.74
CA THR A 225 9.53 -6.00 -5.82
C THR A 225 10.76 -5.60 -5.00
N GLN A 226 11.25 -4.40 -5.25
CA GLN A 226 12.32 -3.75 -4.50
C GLN A 226 11.72 -3.04 -3.28
N TYR A 227 12.53 -2.92 -2.23
CA TYR A 227 12.09 -2.31 -0.98
C TYR A 227 13.17 -1.38 -0.44
N ALA A 228 12.71 -0.26 0.11
CA ALA A 228 13.50 0.65 0.91
C ALA A 228 12.66 1.23 2.04
N GLN A 229 13.33 1.62 3.11
CA GLN A 229 12.74 2.29 4.26
C GLN A 229 13.55 3.54 4.57
N THR A 230 12.87 4.67 4.76
CA THR A 230 13.52 5.91 5.22
C THR A 230 12.81 6.50 6.43
N GLN A 231 13.59 7.05 7.37
CA GLN A 231 13.09 7.87 8.46
C GLN A 231 13.00 9.36 8.06
N ASN A 232 13.54 9.74 6.89
CA ASN A 232 13.40 11.10 6.35
C ASN A 232 12.03 11.26 5.66
N VAL A 233 10.95 11.06 6.42
CA VAL A 233 9.58 11.00 5.91
C VAL A 233 9.24 12.29 5.16
N LEU A 234 9.40 13.46 5.79
CA LEU A 234 9.19 14.75 5.14
C LEU A 234 10.06 14.95 3.89
N GLY A 235 11.31 14.49 3.92
CA GLY A 235 12.22 14.60 2.79
C GLY A 235 11.70 13.86 1.55
N LEU A 236 11.07 12.70 1.75
CA LEU A 236 10.45 11.90 0.69
C LEU A 236 9.06 12.44 0.29
N THR A 237 8.17 12.62 1.25
CA THR A 237 6.74 12.93 1.00
C THR A 237 6.49 14.39 0.63
N LYS A 238 7.38 15.30 1.08
CA LYS A 238 7.16 16.76 1.03
C LYS A 238 5.84 17.21 1.67
N ASP A 239 5.18 16.35 2.46
CA ASP A 239 3.90 16.64 3.07
C ASP A 239 4.09 17.32 4.43
N LYS A 240 3.46 18.50 4.60
CA LYS A 240 3.48 19.27 5.84
C LYS A 240 3.00 18.47 7.05
N ASN A 241 2.17 17.45 6.84
CA ASN A 241 1.69 16.55 7.89
C ASN A 241 2.83 15.76 8.54
N ASP A 242 4.02 15.69 7.92
CA ASP A 242 5.19 14.96 8.42
C ASP A 242 6.25 15.86 9.06
N ASN A 243 6.01 17.17 9.16
CA ASN A 243 7.00 18.14 9.66
C ASN A 243 7.49 17.85 11.08
N THR A 244 6.65 17.25 11.94
CA THR A 244 7.02 16.96 13.33
C THR A 244 7.70 15.62 13.50
N TYR A 245 7.64 14.71 12.51
CA TYR A 245 8.07 13.32 12.64
C TYR A 245 9.48 13.14 13.23
N ALA A 246 10.46 13.86 12.67
CA ALA A 246 11.85 13.76 13.12
C ALA A 246 12.03 14.24 14.57
N LYS A 247 11.29 15.27 14.98
CA LYS A 247 11.30 15.79 16.34
C LYS A 247 10.59 14.82 17.30
N ASP A 248 9.40 14.37 16.94
CA ASP A 248 8.59 13.46 17.75
C ASP A 248 9.34 12.15 18.01
N LEU A 249 10.03 11.62 16.99
CA LEU A 249 10.89 10.45 17.12
C LEU A 249 12.06 10.71 18.08
N ALA A 250 12.75 11.85 17.97
CA ALA A 250 13.88 12.21 18.83
C ALA A 250 13.48 12.46 20.29
N ASP A 251 12.26 12.93 20.53
CA ASP A 251 11.74 13.23 21.86
C ASP A 251 11.27 11.97 22.63
N LEU A 252 11.24 10.79 22.01
CA LEU A 252 10.89 9.54 22.70
C LEU A 252 11.92 9.16 23.76
N THR A 253 11.44 8.88 24.97
CA THR A 253 12.24 8.39 26.10
C THR A 253 12.93 7.05 25.82
N LYS A 254 12.31 6.23 24.97
CA LYS A 254 12.87 5.00 24.43
C LYS A 254 12.74 5.00 22.91
N GLN A 255 13.88 4.98 22.23
CA GLN A 255 13.91 4.93 20.78
C GLN A 255 13.41 3.57 20.28
N PRO A 256 12.45 3.54 19.36
CA PRO A 256 12.02 2.30 18.73
C PRO A 256 13.17 1.73 17.88
N THR A 257 13.28 0.40 17.87
CA THR A 257 14.19 -0.26 16.94
C THR A 257 13.53 -0.29 15.57
N VAL A 258 14.08 0.45 14.61
CA VAL A 258 13.56 0.47 13.25
C VAL A 258 13.78 -0.90 12.61
N ALA A 259 12.70 -1.65 12.43
CA ALA A 259 12.71 -2.91 11.70
C ALA A 259 12.10 -2.71 10.29
N PRO A 260 12.72 -3.26 9.23
CA PRO A 260 12.13 -3.27 7.90
C PRO A 260 10.95 -4.24 7.84
N VAL A 261 10.05 -4.00 6.88
CA VAL A 261 8.98 -4.93 6.53
C VAL A 261 9.59 -6.19 5.93
N LYS A 262 9.23 -7.37 6.47
CA LYS A 262 9.81 -8.65 6.01
C LYS A 262 8.96 -9.39 5.00
N GLU A 263 7.63 -9.37 5.16
CA GLU A 263 6.72 -10.09 4.27
C GLU A 263 6.42 -9.23 3.04
N ILE A 264 7.24 -9.39 2.00
CA ILE A 264 7.11 -8.67 0.73
C ILE A 264 6.94 -9.67 -0.40
N THR A 265 5.83 -9.58 -1.13
CA THR A 265 5.57 -10.40 -2.30
C THR A 265 6.48 -9.96 -3.43
N LYS A 266 7.41 -10.84 -3.84
CA LYS A 266 8.37 -10.53 -4.91
C LYS A 266 7.75 -10.43 -6.30
N ASN A 267 6.67 -11.16 -6.56
CA ASN A 267 5.99 -11.15 -7.85
C ASN A 267 4.49 -11.07 -7.62
N VAL A 268 3.88 -9.99 -8.12
CA VAL A 268 2.43 -9.74 -8.08
C VAL A 268 1.91 -9.88 -9.49
N SER A 269 0.78 -10.56 -9.67
CA SER A 269 0.21 -10.70 -11.01
C SER A 269 -1.30 -10.83 -10.98
N THR A 270 -1.99 -9.93 -11.70
CA THR A 270 -3.44 -9.82 -11.70
C THR A 270 -3.99 -9.85 -13.13
N PRO A 271 -5.08 -10.59 -13.41
CA PRO A 271 -5.83 -10.39 -14.64
C PRO A 271 -6.50 -9.00 -14.60
N LEU A 272 -6.51 -8.30 -15.73
CA LEU A 272 -7.22 -7.04 -15.90
C LEU A 272 -8.69 -7.34 -16.15
N VAL A 273 -9.46 -7.36 -15.08
CA VAL A 273 -10.91 -7.63 -15.07
C VAL A 273 -11.62 -6.67 -14.13
N ALA A 274 -12.92 -6.47 -14.35
CA ALA A 274 -13.75 -5.75 -13.39
C ALA A 274 -13.80 -6.50 -12.06
N ASN A 275 -13.59 -5.79 -10.94
CA ASN A 275 -13.61 -6.36 -9.59
C ASN A 275 -12.67 -7.57 -9.43
N GLY A 276 -11.43 -7.44 -9.90
CA GLY A 276 -10.40 -8.46 -9.72
C GLY A 276 -10.14 -8.76 -8.24
N SER A 277 -9.46 -9.87 -7.96
CA SER A 277 -9.10 -10.23 -6.59
C SER A 277 -7.96 -9.36 -6.05
N ASP A 278 -8.04 -8.99 -4.77
CA ASP A 278 -6.93 -8.34 -4.06
C ASP A 278 -5.70 -9.25 -4.02
N ILE A 279 -4.55 -8.68 -4.39
CA ILE A 279 -3.25 -9.34 -4.29
C ILE A 279 -2.39 -8.60 -3.28
N THR A 280 -1.95 -9.31 -2.25
CA THR A 280 -1.05 -8.76 -1.25
C THR A 280 0.32 -8.44 -1.85
N VAL A 281 0.74 -7.18 -1.69
CA VAL A 281 2.06 -6.68 -2.05
C VAL A 281 3.02 -6.80 -0.86
N ALA A 282 2.56 -6.40 0.33
CA ALA A 282 3.35 -6.49 1.55
C ALA A 282 2.48 -6.57 2.81
N LYS A 283 3.01 -7.20 3.86
CA LYS A 283 2.45 -7.14 5.21
C LYS A 283 3.52 -6.72 6.21
N ALA A 284 3.22 -5.73 7.04
CA ALA A 284 4.04 -5.39 8.18
C ALA A 284 3.48 -6.04 9.44
N ALA A 285 4.36 -6.67 10.21
CA ALA A 285 4.05 -7.05 11.59
C ALA A 285 4.21 -5.83 12.52
N ALA A 286 3.65 -5.92 13.74
CA ALA A 286 3.88 -4.91 14.76
C ALA A 286 5.38 -4.66 15.00
N GLY A 287 5.77 -3.39 15.03
CA GLY A 287 7.14 -2.92 15.13
C GLY A 287 7.91 -2.87 13.81
N GLU A 288 7.35 -3.36 12.71
CA GLU A 288 7.96 -3.25 11.37
C GLU A 288 7.46 -2.02 10.62
N GLY A 289 8.31 -1.49 9.74
CA GLY A 289 7.92 -0.47 8.79
C GLY A 289 7.70 0.92 9.38
N GLN A 290 8.30 1.26 10.52
CA GLN A 290 8.29 2.64 11.00
C GLN A 290 8.92 3.59 9.96
N GLY A 291 8.35 4.77 9.76
CA GLY A 291 8.78 5.76 8.77
C GLY A 291 8.07 5.58 7.43
N ALA A 292 8.77 5.87 6.33
CA ALA A 292 8.24 5.69 4.98
C ALA A 292 8.80 4.40 4.35
N ASN A 293 7.89 3.54 3.90
CA ASN A 293 8.15 2.26 3.26
C ASN A 293 7.86 2.37 1.79
N VAL A 294 8.88 2.16 0.96
CA VAL A 294 8.78 2.29 -0.49
C VAL A 294 8.92 0.92 -1.12
N PHE A 295 7.90 0.54 -1.90
CA PHE A 295 7.87 -0.67 -2.71
C PHE A 295 8.02 -0.25 -4.17
N GLY A 296 9.08 -0.71 -4.82
CA GLY A 296 9.47 -0.25 -6.15
C GLY A 296 9.57 -1.38 -7.17
N TRP A 297 9.21 -1.09 -8.42
CA TRP A 297 9.45 -1.94 -9.57
C TRP A 297 10.13 -1.14 -10.68
N LEU A 298 11.24 -1.64 -11.20
CA LEU A 298 11.81 -1.07 -12.42
C LEU A 298 10.75 -1.15 -13.54
N PRO A 299 10.59 -0.12 -14.39
CA PRO A 299 9.56 -0.14 -15.45
C PRO A 299 9.64 -1.38 -16.37
N GLU A 300 10.85 -1.91 -16.61
CA GLU A 300 11.07 -3.16 -17.37
C GLU A 300 10.57 -4.43 -16.65
N ASN A 301 10.38 -4.38 -15.33
CA ASN A 301 9.84 -5.47 -14.53
C ASN A 301 8.31 -5.40 -14.37
N ILE A 302 7.67 -4.39 -14.93
CA ILE A 302 6.21 -4.25 -14.97
C ILE A 302 5.76 -4.62 -16.37
N LYS A 303 4.99 -5.69 -16.49
CA LYS A 303 4.64 -6.31 -17.76
C LYS A 303 3.14 -6.42 -17.94
N LEU A 304 2.64 -5.92 -19.07
CA LEU A 304 1.33 -6.22 -19.63
C LEU A 304 1.50 -7.36 -20.63
N THR A 305 0.85 -8.49 -20.36
CA THR A 305 0.78 -9.63 -21.27
C THR A 305 -0.61 -9.67 -21.90
N MET A 306 -0.66 -9.61 -23.22
CA MET A 306 -1.89 -9.72 -24.00
C MET A 306 -2.26 -11.20 -24.21
N PRO A 307 -3.55 -11.56 -24.31
CA PRO A 307 -3.94 -12.92 -24.67
C PRO A 307 -3.65 -13.19 -26.16
N ALA A 308 -3.37 -14.43 -26.51
CA ALA A 308 -3.23 -14.83 -27.92
C ALA A 308 -4.57 -14.72 -28.65
N GLY A 309 -4.57 -14.21 -29.88
CA GLY A 309 -5.77 -14.03 -30.69
C GLY A 309 -6.66 -12.87 -30.24
N ALA A 310 -6.16 -11.97 -29.38
CA ALA A 310 -6.89 -10.75 -29.04
C ALA A 310 -7.16 -9.92 -30.30
N ALA A 311 -8.43 -9.55 -30.51
CA ALA A 311 -8.79 -8.57 -31.51
C ALA A 311 -8.50 -7.17 -30.96
N VAL A 312 -7.69 -6.40 -31.69
CA VAL A 312 -7.39 -5.00 -31.35
C VAL A 312 -7.73 -4.10 -32.53
N SER A 313 -8.34 -2.96 -32.24
CA SER A 313 -8.53 -1.84 -33.15
C SER A 313 -7.40 -0.82 -33.01
N ASN A 314 -7.37 0.17 -33.89
CA ASN A 314 -6.44 1.29 -33.77
C ASN A 314 -6.95 2.29 -32.72
N ALA A 315 -6.74 1.95 -31.44
CA ALA A 315 -7.21 2.72 -30.30
C ALA A 315 -6.17 2.72 -29.15
N ILE A 316 -6.37 3.62 -28.18
CA ILE A 316 -5.69 3.54 -26.89
C ILE A 316 -6.50 2.61 -25.99
N TYR A 317 -5.84 1.72 -25.25
CA TYR A 317 -6.49 0.87 -24.26
C TYR A 317 -6.00 1.23 -22.86
N LYS A 318 -6.94 1.29 -21.91
CA LYS A 318 -6.66 1.60 -20.51
C LYS A 318 -7.31 0.61 -19.56
N ALA A 319 -6.68 0.44 -18.41
CA ALA A 319 -7.25 -0.28 -17.28
C ALA A 319 -6.93 0.50 -15.99
N ASN A 320 -7.68 0.22 -14.93
CA ASN A 320 -7.50 0.84 -13.63
C ASN A 320 -7.13 -0.19 -12.58
N LEU A 321 -6.26 0.21 -11.66
CA LEU A 321 -5.95 -0.54 -10.44
C LEU A 321 -6.39 0.26 -9.22
N THR A 322 -6.80 -0.45 -8.18
CA THR A 322 -6.97 0.12 -6.85
C THR A 322 -5.94 -0.50 -5.93
N TRP A 323 -5.18 0.35 -5.26
CA TRP A 323 -4.30 -0.03 -4.17
C TRP A 323 -5.02 0.23 -2.86
N THR A 324 -4.90 -0.73 -1.95
CA THR A 324 -5.61 -0.70 -0.68
C THR A 324 -4.60 -0.86 0.45
N LEU A 325 -4.56 0.11 1.36
CA LEU A 325 -3.89 -0.06 2.64
C LEU A 325 -4.93 -0.38 3.72
N ASN A 326 -4.76 -1.53 4.35
CA ASN A 326 -5.58 -2.01 5.46
C ASN A 326 -4.76 -2.17 6.73
N SER A 327 -5.40 -1.96 7.89
CA SER A 327 -4.90 -2.37 9.20
C SER A 327 -5.83 -3.44 9.75
N THR A 328 -5.25 -4.53 10.28
CA THR A 328 -6.02 -5.61 10.92
C THR A 328 -5.66 -5.68 12.40
N VAL A 329 -6.17 -4.75 13.19
CA VAL A 329 -6.39 -5.00 14.61
C VAL A 329 -7.82 -4.67 14.96
N ALA A 330 -8.53 -5.70 15.42
CA ALA A 330 -9.86 -5.63 15.98
C ALA A 330 -9.79 -5.14 17.44
#